data_AF-A0A849DB02-F1
#
_entry.id   AF-A0A849DB02-F1
#
_cell.length_a   1.000
_cell.length_b   1.000
_cell.length_c   1.000
_cell.angle_alpha   90.00
_cell.angle_beta   90.00
_cell.angle_gamma   90.00
#
_symmetry.space_group_name_H-M   'P 1'
#
loop_
_entity.id
_entity.type
_entity.pdbx_description
1 polymer ?
#
loop_
_entity_poly.entity_id
_entity_poly.type
_entity_poly.pdbx_seq_one_letter_code
_entity_poly.pdbx_strand_id
1 'polypeptide(L)'
;FLFTVANNLMLNEIKHQKVVLKYQKLKPKNYTNESPEFLIQEEEYFEKYQEVLSRLSEEQRTAFLLNKVEGKKHEEIAQMLGVTRKVVEYRIYSAFNTLKKELEGFRIK
;
A
#
# COMPACT_ATOMS: atom_id res chain seq x y z
N PHE A 1 -25.32 -3.71 -26.07
CA PHE A 1 -24.09 -2.95 -25.78
C PHE A 1 -24.23 -1.85 -24.70
N LEU A 2 -25.33 -1.78 -23.93
CA LEU A 2 -25.51 -0.73 -22.90
C LEU A 2 -25.40 -1.23 -21.44
N PHE A 3 -25.41 -2.55 -21.19
CA PHE A 3 -25.44 -3.10 -19.82
C PHE A 3 -24.07 -3.46 -19.22
N THR A 4 -22.98 -3.43 -20.00
CA THR A 4 -21.65 -3.86 -19.52
C THR A 4 -20.81 -2.69 -18.98
N VAL A 5 -21.06 -1.47 -19.45
CA VAL A 5 -20.26 -0.29 -19.06
C VAL A 5 -20.64 0.21 -17.66
N ALA A 6 -21.92 0.12 -17.28
CA ALA A 6 -22.40 0.53 -15.97
C ALA A 6 -21.85 -0.34 -14.81
N ASN A 7 -21.60 -1.64 -15.05
CA ASN A 7 -21.09 -2.54 -14.02
C ASN A 7 -19.62 -2.28 -13.65
N ASN A 8 -18.78 -1.84 -14.60
CA ASN A 8 -17.37 -1.60 -14.34
C ASN A 8 -17.11 -0.35 -13.48
N LEU A 9 -17.95 0.68 -13.61
CA LEU A 9 -17.87 1.88 -12.77
C LEU A 9 -18.30 1.60 -11.33
N MET A 10 -19.40 0.86 -11.15
CA MET A 10 -19.89 0.47 -9.82
C MET A 10 -18.89 -0.42 -9.04
N LEU A 11 -18.21 -1.34 -9.74
CA LEU A 11 -17.20 -2.21 -9.14
C LEU A 11 -15.93 -1.47 -8.71
N ASN A 12 -15.56 -0.39 -9.41
CA ASN A 12 -14.40 0.42 -9.07
C ASN A 12 -14.63 1.24 -7.80
N GLU A 13 -15.81 1.82 -7.63
CA GLU A 13 -16.15 2.60 -6.43
C GLU A 13 -16.24 1.72 -5.17
N ILE A 14 -16.84 0.54 -5.30
CA ILE A 14 -16.95 -0.42 -4.19
C ILE A 14 -15.58 -1.03 -3.81
N LYS A 15 -14.68 -1.23 -4.78
CA LYS A 15 -13.31 -1.70 -4.50
C LYS A 15 -12.49 -0.69 -3.72
N HIS A 16 -12.59 0.60 -4.08
CA HIS A 16 -11.88 1.66 -3.39
C HIS A 16 -12.34 1.78 -1.92
N GLN A 17 -13.66 1.75 -1.68
CA GLN A 17 -14.20 1.76 -0.32
C GLN A 17 -13.77 0.54 0.52
N LYS A 18 -13.68 -0.65 -0.09
CA LYS A 18 -13.25 -1.87 0.62
C LYS A 18 -11.79 -1.81 1.09
N VAL A 19 -10.93 -1.21 0.28
CA VAL A 19 -9.50 -1.04 0.59
C VAL A 19 -9.33 -0.05 1.74
N VAL A 20 -10.02 1.10 1.70
CA VAL A 20 -10.00 2.10 2.77
C VAL A 20 -10.55 1.54 4.10
N LEU A 21 -11.64 0.77 4.07
CA LEU A 21 -12.21 0.16 5.28
C LEU A 21 -11.33 -0.93 5.90
N LYS A 22 -10.54 -1.65 5.09
CA LYS A 22 -9.60 -2.68 5.57
C LYS A 22 -8.44 -2.05 6.36
N TYR A 23 -8.02 -0.85 6.00
CA TYR A 23 -6.98 -0.10 6.73
C TYR A 23 -7.47 0.40 8.11
N GLN A 24 -8.77 0.62 8.31
CA GLN A 24 -9.31 1.07 9.61
C GLN A 24 -9.53 -0.06 10.62
N LYS A 25 -9.68 -1.32 10.20
CA LYS A 25 -10.06 -2.44 11.09
C LYS A 25 -8.90 -3.26 11.66
N LEU A 26 -7.65 -2.92 11.33
CA LEU A 26 -6.45 -3.58 11.86
C LEU A 26 -5.86 -2.76 13.02
N LYS A 27 -6.62 -2.60 14.11
CA LYS A 27 -6.03 -2.40 15.43
C LYS A 27 -6.19 -3.70 16.21
N PRO A 28 -5.24 -4.65 16.11
CA PRO A 28 -5.21 -5.74 17.07
C PRO A 28 -4.90 -5.15 18.46
N LYS A 29 -5.70 -5.55 19.45
CA LYS A 29 -5.43 -5.30 20.88
C LYS A 29 -4.09 -5.95 21.22
N ASN A 30 -3.09 -5.12 21.50
CA ASN A 30 -1.79 -5.55 22.00
C ASN A 30 -1.95 -6.06 23.44
N TYR A 31 -1.63 -7.33 23.67
CA TYR A 31 -1.24 -7.82 24.98
C TYR A 31 -0.10 -8.81 24.76
N THR A 32 1.08 -8.26 24.49
CA THR A 32 2.35 -8.96 24.59
C THR A 32 3.28 -8.11 25.43
N ASN A 33 3.97 -8.80 26.33
CA ASN A 33 4.80 -8.28 27.39
C ASN A 33 6.09 -7.66 26.81
N GLU A 34 5.96 -6.60 26.05
CA GLU A 34 7.04 -5.92 25.34
C GLU A 34 7.37 -4.64 26.12
N SER A 35 8.65 -4.44 26.43
CA SER A 35 9.14 -3.28 27.21
C SER A 35 8.52 -1.98 26.69
N PRO A 36 8.10 -1.03 27.55
CA PRO A 36 7.58 0.27 27.12
C PRO A 36 8.45 0.97 26.07
N GLU A 37 9.77 0.79 26.11
CA GLU A 37 10.71 1.31 25.11
C GLU A 37 10.56 0.68 23.72
N PHE A 38 10.18 -0.60 23.64
CA PHE A 38 10.00 -1.30 22.37
C PHE A 38 8.69 -0.88 21.70
N LEU A 39 7.63 -0.71 22.49
CA LEU A 39 6.35 -0.19 22.01
C LEU A 39 6.49 1.24 21.48
N ILE A 40 7.23 2.11 22.19
CA ILE A 40 7.47 3.49 21.75
C ILE A 40 8.28 3.51 20.44
N GLN A 41 9.34 2.70 20.34
CA GLN A 41 10.13 2.62 19.10
C GLN A 41 9.32 2.10 17.90
N GLU A 42 8.43 1.13 18.13
CA GLU A 42 7.59 0.59 17.06
C GLU A 42 6.55 1.61 16.59
N GLU A 43 5.95 2.35 17.53
CA GLU A 43 5.02 3.45 17.22
C GLU A 43 5.72 4.57 16.43
N GLU A 44 6.88 5.03 16.87
CA GLU A 44 7.66 6.06 16.15
C GLU A 44 8.09 5.59 14.74
N TYR A 45 8.45 4.31 14.61
CA TYR A 45 8.79 3.73 13.31
C TYR A 45 7.56 3.66 12.39
N PHE A 46 6.42 3.27 12.93
CA PHE A 46 5.17 3.18 12.18
C PHE A 46 4.69 4.58 11.75
N GLU A 47 4.79 5.59 12.61
CA GLU A 47 4.45 6.97 12.27
C GLU A 47 5.34 7.50 11.13
N LYS A 48 6.66 7.32 11.22
CA LYS A 48 7.58 7.67 10.12
C LYS A 48 7.25 6.93 8.85
N TYR A 49 6.93 5.63 8.94
CA TYR A 49 6.54 4.85 7.78
C TYR A 49 5.26 5.37 7.13
N GLN A 50 4.23 5.70 7.92
CA GLN A 50 2.99 6.31 7.43
C GLN A 50 3.24 7.68 6.82
N GLU A 51 4.10 8.50 7.42
CA GLU A 51 4.47 9.81 6.89
C GLU A 51 5.11 9.67 5.51
N VAL A 52 6.08 8.76 5.35
CA VAL A 52 6.73 8.54 4.05
C VAL A 52 5.75 7.97 3.02
N LEU A 53 4.85 7.07 3.43
CA LEU A 53 3.77 6.59 2.56
C LEU A 53 2.82 7.71 2.13
N SER A 54 2.61 8.73 2.96
CA SER A 54 1.78 9.90 2.62
C SER A 54 2.45 10.83 1.61
N ARG A 55 3.79 10.84 1.55
CA ARG A 55 4.58 11.60 0.56
C ARG A 55 4.62 10.94 -0.82
N LEU A 56 4.29 9.65 -0.91
CA LEU A 56 4.15 8.95 -2.19
C LEU A 56 2.89 9.40 -2.91
N SER A 57 2.93 9.41 -4.25
CA SER A 57 1.69 9.59 -5.00
C SER A 57 0.75 8.41 -4.75
N GLU A 58 -0.55 8.66 -4.80
CA GLU A 58 -1.58 7.64 -4.55
C GLU A 58 -1.40 6.41 -5.46
N GLU A 59 -0.98 6.65 -6.71
CA GLU A 59 -0.68 5.63 -7.70
C GLU A 59 0.54 4.77 -7.34
N GLN A 60 1.60 5.39 -6.80
CA GLN A 60 2.80 4.70 -6.32
C GLN A 60 2.49 3.89 -5.07
N ARG A 61 1.79 4.50 -4.11
CA ARG A 61 1.36 3.86 -2.87
C ARG A 61 0.48 2.65 -3.14
N THR A 62 -0.50 2.78 -4.03
CA THR A 62 -1.42 1.69 -4.38
C THR A 62 -0.68 0.53 -5.04
N ALA A 63 0.19 0.81 -6.02
CA ALA A 63 0.98 -0.24 -6.67
C ALA A 63 1.93 -0.96 -5.69
N PHE A 64 2.58 -0.20 -4.80
CA PHE A 64 3.48 -0.75 -3.79
C PHE A 64 2.73 -1.61 -2.77
N LEU A 65 1.58 -1.16 -2.26
CA LEU A 65 0.76 -1.92 -1.30
C LEU A 65 0.21 -3.20 -1.94
N LEU A 66 -0.27 -3.16 -3.18
CA LEU A 66 -0.75 -4.36 -3.88
C LEU A 66 0.36 -5.40 -4.07
N ASN A 67 1.59 -4.94 -4.33
CA ASN A 67 2.72 -5.86 -4.47
C ASN A 67 3.20 -6.40 -3.11
N LYS A 68 3.36 -5.53 -2.11
CA LYS A 68 4.01 -5.90 -0.84
C LYS A 68 3.06 -6.48 0.20
N VAL A 69 1.84 -5.96 0.30
CA VAL A 69 0.82 -6.41 1.27
C VAL A 69 -0.01 -7.53 0.68
N GLU A 70 -0.48 -7.40 -0.57
CA GLU A 70 -1.34 -8.39 -1.21
C GLU A 70 -0.55 -9.44 -2.02
N GLY A 71 0.77 -9.27 -2.19
CA GLY A 71 1.62 -10.24 -2.89
C GLY A 71 1.33 -10.38 -4.39
N LYS A 72 0.64 -9.40 -4.99
CA LYS A 72 0.21 -9.47 -6.39
C LYS A 72 1.36 -9.32 -7.36
N LYS A 73 1.30 -10.05 -8.47
CA LYS A 73 2.28 -9.93 -9.56
C LYS A 73 2.11 -8.59 -10.27
N HIS A 74 3.19 -8.05 -10.84
CA HIS A 74 3.13 -6.78 -11.58
C HIS A 74 2.12 -6.81 -12.73
N GLU A 75 1.93 -7.96 -13.37
CA GLU A 75 0.93 -8.16 -14.42
C GLU A 75 -0.51 -8.08 -13.90
N GLU A 76 -0.79 -8.66 -12.73
CA GLU A 76 -2.10 -8.55 -12.10
C GLU A 76 -2.40 -7.11 -11.68
N ILE A 77 -1.41 -6.41 -11.12
CA ILE A 77 -1.54 -5.01 -10.72
C ILE A 77 -1.76 -4.13 -11.95
N ALA A 78 -1.07 -4.40 -13.06
CA ALA A 78 -1.23 -3.69 -14.32
C ALA A 78 -2.66 -3.82 -14.85
N GLN A 79 -3.21 -5.05 -14.83
CA GLN A 79 -4.60 -5.32 -15.19
C GLN A 79 -5.59 -4.64 -14.24
N MET A 80 -5.31 -4.62 -12.93
CA MET A 80 -6.19 -4.00 -11.93
C MET A 80 -6.22 -2.48 -12.03
N LEU A 81 -5.08 -1.85 -12.32
CA LEU A 81 -4.95 -0.40 -12.43
C LEU A 81 -5.19 0.12 -13.86
N GLY A 82 -5.35 -0.76 -14.85
CA GLY A 82 -5.49 -0.39 -16.25
C GLY A 82 -4.25 0.27 -16.85
N VAL A 83 -3.07 0.01 -16.28
CA VAL A 83 -1.78 0.56 -16.73
C VAL A 83 -0.90 -0.54 -17.31
N THR A 84 0.21 -0.18 -17.95
CA THR A 84 1.16 -1.19 -18.46
C THR A 84 2.01 -1.76 -17.33
N ARG A 85 2.49 -3.01 -17.50
CA ARG A 85 3.43 -3.65 -16.57
C ARG A 85 4.65 -2.76 -16.27
N LYS A 86 5.21 -2.10 -17.28
CA LYS A 86 6.33 -1.15 -17.10
C LYS A 86 5.98 0.02 -16.17
N VAL A 87 4.76 0.55 -16.26
CA VAL A 87 4.30 1.63 -15.39
C VAL A 87 4.17 1.15 -13.95
N VAL A 88 3.69 -0.07 -13.72
CA VAL A 88 3.65 -0.68 -12.38
C VAL A 88 5.06 -0.87 -11.82
N GLU A 89 5.98 -1.43 -12.62
CA GLU A 89 7.38 -1.63 -12.21
C GLU A 89 8.04 -0.30 -11.84
N TYR A 90 7.83 0.74 -12.65
CA TYR A 90 8.31 2.09 -12.34
C TYR A 90 7.69 2.65 -11.04
N ARG A 91 6.38 2.50 -10.83
CA ARG A 91 5.68 2.97 -9.63
C ARG A 91 6.19 2.28 -8.37
N ILE A 92 6.37 0.97 -8.40
CA ILE A 92 6.90 0.18 -7.28
C ILE A 92 8.35 0.58 -6.99
N TYR A 93 9.18 0.68 -8.02
CA TYR A 93 10.59 1.03 -7.85
C TYR A 93 10.78 2.47 -7.34
N SER A 94 10.00 3.42 -7.88
CA SER A 94 10.00 4.80 -7.40
C SER A 94 9.52 4.88 -5.95
N ALA A 95 8.45 4.16 -5.59
CA ALA A 95 7.96 4.10 -4.22
C ALA A 95 9.03 3.55 -3.26
N PHE A 96 9.71 2.48 -3.70
CA PHE A 96 10.79 1.87 -2.96
C PHE A 96 11.98 2.81 -2.76
N ASN A 97 12.39 3.56 -3.78
CA ASN A 97 13.48 4.53 -3.66
C ASN A 97 13.15 5.65 -2.69
N THR A 98 11.90 6.15 -2.70
CA THR A 98 11.45 7.16 -1.73
C THR A 98 11.48 6.60 -0.31
N LEU A 99 10.94 5.38 -0.11
CA LEU A 99 10.98 4.70 1.19
C LEU A 99 12.41 4.49 1.66
N LYS A 100 13.32 4.03 0.78
CA LYS A 100 14.73 3.82 1.11
C LYS A 100 15.47 5.12 1.45
N LYS A 101 15.09 6.24 0.83
CA LYS A 101 15.73 7.54 1.07
C LYS A 101 15.30 8.15 2.40
N GLU A 102 14.02 7.99 2.75
CA GLU A 102 13.44 8.60 3.95
C GLU A 102 13.52 7.70 5.19
N LEU A 103 13.51 6.37 5.01
CA LEU A 103 13.72 5.40 6.08
C LEU A 103 15.16 4.88 6.02
N GLU A 104 16.04 5.49 6.81
CA GLU A 104 17.39 4.98 7.03
C GLU A 104 17.32 3.53 7.55
N GLY A 105 17.90 2.58 6.81
CA GLY A 105 17.91 1.16 7.18
C GLY A 105 16.80 0.30 6.55
N PHE A 106 15.97 0.83 5.65
CA PHE A 106 15.02 0.00 4.90
C PHE A 106 15.75 -0.97 3.96
N ARG A 107 15.99 -2.19 4.44
CA ARG A 107 16.57 -3.31 3.70
C ARG A 107 15.53 -4.42 3.60
N ILE A 108 15.25 -4.85 2.37
CA ILE A 108 14.43 -6.06 2.17
C ILE A 108 15.34 -7.26 2.47
N LYS A 109 14.90 -8.13 3.38
CA LYS A 109 15.43 -9.49 3.54
C LYS A 109 14.65 -10.43 2.64
#